data_AF-A0A2X0PCL2-F1
#
_entry.id   AF-A0A2X0PCL2-F1
#
_cell.length_a   1.000
_cell.length_b   1.000
_cell.length_c   1.000
_cell.angle_alpha   90.00
_cell.angle_beta   90.00
_cell.angle_gamma   90.00
#
_symmetry.space_group_name_H-M   'P 1'
#
loop_
_entity.id
_entity.type
_entity.pdbx_description
1 polymer ?
#
loop_
_entity_poly.entity_id
_entity_poly.type
_entity_poly.pdbx_seq_one_letter_code
_entity_poly.pdbx_strand_id
1 'polypeptide(L)'
;MSRLRPSSLPSRIPSSTLPRISTVALGTAYELATLQFLSQPPLSLQSLLRIGGANDKGIDLRGFHIPQRSVDDDDDDDLVHEGSVQPRRLRPKRYPILVQCKAVSKPLQPSVVREFEGVLSTEPGGLGILVGMNGFTESAIKRALASELPMALLRLGKGVLGRDFWAPVEGEVVGKEEKTWDFGVNKAMRELVGEDARGWLIGGVRRKWGKEDEETDEVEVEKGR
;
A
#
# COMPACT_ATOMS: atom_id res chain seq x y z
N MET A 1 -21.66 33.70 -66.97
CA MET A 1 -20.35 33.50 -66.31
C MET A 1 -20.51 33.70 -64.81
N SER A 2 -20.92 32.65 -64.10
CA SER A 2 -21.25 32.65 -62.67
C SER A 2 -20.03 32.22 -61.85
N ARG A 3 -19.53 33.11 -60.98
CA ARG A 3 -18.41 32.82 -60.06
C ARG A 3 -18.93 31.98 -58.90
N LEU A 4 -18.48 30.74 -58.79
CA LEU A 4 -18.72 29.89 -57.61
C LEU A 4 -17.81 30.37 -56.47
N ARG A 5 -18.39 30.65 -55.30
CA ARG A 5 -17.66 30.95 -54.06
C ARG A 5 -17.17 29.62 -53.44
N PRO A 6 -15.92 29.52 -52.94
CA PRO A 6 -15.50 28.35 -52.18
C PRO A 6 -16.18 28.36 -50.81
N SER A 7 -16.89 27.28 -50.49
CA SER A 7 -17.45 27.02 -49.18
C SER A 7 -16.33 26.76 -48.16
N SER A 8 -16.15 27.67 -47.22
CA SER A 8 -15.29 27.47 -46.05
C SER A 8 -15.92 26.42 -45.13
N LEU A 9 -15.37 25.21 -45.12
CA LEU A 9 -15.67 24.21 -44.09
C LEU A 9 -15.18 24.75 -42.74
N PRO A 10 -15.99 24.70 -41.66
CA PRO A 10 -15.52 25.08 -40.33
C PRO A 10 -14.51 24.03 -39.84
N SER A 11 -13.22 24.37 -39.87
CA SER A 11 -12.15 23.60 -39.24
C SER A 11 -12.18 23.81 -37.73
N ARG A 12 -13.19 23.29 -37.05
CA ARG A 12 -13.20 23.22 -35.59
C ARG A 12 -13.03 21.76 -35.18
N ILE A 13 -11.78 21.33 -35.15
CA ILE A 13 -11.40 20.13 -34.40
C ILE A 13 -11.77 20.45 -32.95
N PRO A 14 -12.73 19.75 -32.31
CA PRO A 14 -12.97 19.95 -30.90
C PRO A 14 -11.67 19.59 -30.18
N SER A 15 -11.13 20.57 -29.44
CA SER A 15 -10.08 20.34 -28.44
C SER A 15 -10.53 19.16 -27.59
N SER A 16 -9.85 18.02 -27.73
CA SER A 16 -10.12 16.81 -26.96
C SER A 16 -9.70 17.09 -25.53
N THR A 17 -10.60 17.73 -24.77
CA THR A 17 -10.50 17.78 -23.32
C THR A 17 -10.73 16.34 -22.85
N LEU A 18 -9.65 15.64 -22.55
CA LEU A 18 -9.72 14.31 -21.95
C LEU A 18 -10.62 14.41 -20.70
N PRO A 19 -11.63 13.54 -20.57
CA PRO A 19 -12.56 13.62 -19.45
C PRO A 19 -11.80 13.47 -18.14
N ARG A 20 -12.00 14.42 -17.21
CA ARG A 20 -11.44 14.31 -15.86
C ARG A 20 -12.03 13.08 -15.19
N ILE A 21 -11.16 12.17 -14.73
CA ILE A 21 -11.61 10.99 -14.00
C ILE A 21 -12.37 11.41 -12.74
N SER A 22 -13.50 10.77 -12.46
CA SER A 22 -14.24 11.04 -11.22
C SER A 22 -13.48 10.50 -10.01
N THR A 23 -13.71 11.07 -8.83
CA THR A 23 -13.12 10.60 -7.58
C THR A 23 -13.49 9.15 -7.28
N VAL A 24 -14.72 8.75 -7.61
CA VAL A 24 -15.21 7.37 -7.46
C VAL A 24 -14.48 6.43 -8.41
N ALA A 25 -14.32 6.81 -9.68
CA ALA A 25 -13.60 5.99 -10.65
C ALA A 25 -12.12 5.84 -10.27
N LEU A 26 -11.49 6.91 -9.79
CA LEU A 26 -10.11 6.87 -9.28
C LEU A 26 -9.97 5.98 -8.05
N GLY A 27 -10.87 6.13 -7.06
CA GLY A 27 -10.87 5.28 -5.87
C GLY A 27 -11.00 3.80 -6.23
N THR A 28 -12.00 3.48 -7.07
CA THR A 28 -12.26 2.10 -7.52
C THR A 28 -11.07 1.50 -8.25
N ALA A 29 -10.46 2.23 -9.19
CA ALA A 29 -9.28 1.76 -9.92
C ALA A 29 -8.09 1.54 -8.97
N TYR A 30 -7.91 2.42 -7.99
CA TYR A 30 -6.85 2.31 -7.01
C TYR A 30 -7.02 1.11 -6.07
N GLU A 31 -8.24 0.82 -5.63
CA GLU A 31 -8.56 -0.37 -4.86
C GLU A 31 -8.26 -1.66 -5.64
N LEU A 32 -8.64 -1.72 -6.93
CA LEU A 32 -8.34 -2.86 -7.80
C LEU A 32 -6.84 -3.04 -8.03
N ALA A 33 -6.12 -1.95 -8.29
CA ALA A 33 -4.66 -1.99 -8.45
C ALA A 33 -3.96 -2.43 -7.15
N THR A 34 -4.46 -1.98 -6.00
CA THR A 34 -3.97 -2.38 -4.68
C THR A 34 -4.23 -3.87 -4.43
N LEU A 35 -5.43 -4.37 -4.75
CA LEU A 35 -5.75 -5.80 -4.64
C LEU A 35 -4.77 -6.63 -5.46
N GLN A 36 -4.55 -6.26 -6.71
CA GLN A 36 -3.60 -6.96 -7.59
C GLN A 36 -2.17 -6.94 -7.02
N PHE A 37 -1.72 -5.77 -6.54
CA PHE A 37 -0.38 -5.62 -5.94
C PHE A 37 -0.20 -6.49 -4.70
N LEU A 38 -1.13 -6.44 -3.75
CA LEU A 38 -1.07 -7.19 -2.49
C LEU A 38 -1.17 -8.72 -2.69
N SER A 39 -1.83 -9.16 -3.77
CA SER A 39 -1.98 -10.58 -4.10
C SER A 39 -0.72 -11.19 -4.72
N GLN A 40 0.23 -10.37 -5.17
CA GLN A 40 1.46 -10.82 -5.80
C GLN A 40 2.62 -10.91 -4.80
N PRO A 41 3.69 -11.66 -5.12
CA PRO A 41 4.95 -11.53 -4.40
C PRO A 41 5.37 -10.06 -4.36
N PRO A 42 5.73 -9.56 -3.17
CA PRO A 42 6.08 -10.33 -1.97
C PRO A 42 5.00 -10.67 -0.97
N LEU A 43 3.94 -9.87 -0.92
CA LEU A 43 2.97 -9.94 0.17
C LEU A 43 2.11 -11.21 0.00
N SER A 44 1.79 -11.57 -1.24
CA SER A 44 1.09 -12.83 -1.59
C SER A 44 -0.13 -13.09 -0.70
N LEU A 45 -0.90 -12.04 -0.39
CA LEU A 45 -2.07 -12.15 0.45
C LEU A 45 -3.10 -13.05 -0.24
N GLN A 46 -3.71 -13.95 0.54
CA GLN A 46 -4.59 -14.98 0.00
C GLN A 46 -6.05 -14.58 0.11
N SER A 47 -6.83 -15.00 -0.89
CA SER A 47 -8.28 -14.77 -0.95
C SER A 47 -8.66 -13.30 -0.73
N LEU A 48 -7.84 -12.38 -1.26
CA LEU A 48 -8.07 -10.95 -1.14
C LEU A 48 -9.21 -10.54 -2.07
N LEU A 49 -10.28 -10.00 -1.49
CA LEU A 49 -11.49 -9.60 -2.17
C LEU A 49 -11.75 -8.12 -1.91
N ARG A 50 -12.15 -7.40 -2.97
CA ARG A 50 -12.65 -6.04 -2.84
C ARG A 50 -14.07 -6.09 -2.27
N ILE A 51 -14.26 -5.48 -1.11
CA ILE A 51 -15.56 -5.32 -0.46
C ILE A 51 -16.04 -3.86 -0.46
N GLY A 52 -15.18 -2.93 -0.90
CA GLY A 52 -15.43 -1.49 -0.95
C GLY A 52 -16.70 -1.12 -1.71
N GLY A 53 -17.48 -0.19 -1.13
CA GLY A 53 -18.80 0.20 -1.61
C GLY A 53 -19.61 0.95 -0.54
N ALA A 54 -20.89 1.23 -0.82
CA ALA A 54 -21.75 1.80 0.20
C ALA A 54 -21.80 0.88 1.43
N ASN A 55 -21.53 1.44 2.62
CA ASN A 55 -21.58 0.75 3.92
C ASN A 55 -20.40 -0.18 4.28
N ASP A 56 -19.26 -0.03 3.63
CA ASP A 56 -18.04 -0.84 3.88
C ASP A 56 -17.31 -0.52 5.21
N LYS A 57 -17.82 0.45 5.98
CA LYS A 57 -17.25 0.94 7.25
C LYS A 57 -15.77 1.33 7.11
N GLY A 58 -15.33 1.72 5.91
CA GLY A 58 -13.96 2.15 5.64
C GLY A 58 -12.99 1.01 5.34
N ILE A 59 -13.44 -0.23 5.07
CA ILE A 59 -12.57 -1.32 4.60
C ILE A 59 -12.84 -1.58 3.12
N ASP A 60 -11.80 -1.45 2.31
CA ASP A 60 -11.92 -1.63 0.86
C ASP A 60 -11.64 -3.07 0.44
N LEU A 61 -10.67 -3.73 1.08
CA LEU A 61 -10.31 -5.13 0.78
C LEU A 61 -10.26 -5.99 2.05
N ARG A 62 -10.62 -7.27 1.92
CA ARG A 62 -10.47 -8.30 2.97
C ARG A 62 -9.86 -9.57 2.43
N GLY A 63 -9.04 -10.24 3.23
CA GLY A 63 -8.41 -11.49 2.85
C GLY A 63 -7.73 -12.15 4.04
N PHE A 64 -6.71 -12.97 3.76
CA PHE A 64 -5.94 -13.67 4.77
C PHE A 64 -4.44 -13.60 4.51
N HIS A 65 -3.67 -13.46 5.58
CA HIS A 65 -2.26 -13.80 5.58
C HIS A 65 -2.07 -15.19 6.16
N ILE A 66 -1.27 -16.00 5.46
CA ILE A 66 -0.86 -17.33 5.93
C ILE A 66 0.67 -17.28 6.00
N PRO A 67 1.26 -17.27 7.20
CA PRO A 67 2.69 -17.37 7.36
C PRO A 67 3.20 -18.65 6.69
N GLN A 68 4.33 -18.55 5.99
CA GLN A 68 5.08 -19.74 5.63
C GLN A 68 5.66 -20.29 6.94
N ARG A 69 5.61 -21.61 7.15
CA ARG A 69 6.21 -22.20 8.35
C ARG A 69 7.73 -22.13 8.21
N SER A 70 8.41 -21.60 9.22
CA SER A 70 9.76 -22.06 9.54
C SER A 70 9.65 -23.54 9.92
N VAL A 71 10.58 -24.34 9.43
CA VAL A 71 10.62 -25.81 9.61
C VAL A 71 10.86 -26.19 11.08
N ASP A 72 11.01 -25.21 11.97
CA ASP A 72 11.48 -25.37 13.35
C ASP A 72 10.36 -25.35 14.41
N ASP A 73 9.09 -25.18 14.02
CA ASP A 73 7.93 -25.27 14.94
C ASP A 73 7.44 -26.72 15.18
N ASP A 74 8.25 -27.73 14.82
CA ASP A 74 7.95 -29.15 15.09
C ASP A 74 8.37 -29.59 16.52
N ASP A 75 8.96 -28.69 17.33
CA ASP A 75 9.45 -28.96 18.69
C ASP A 75 8.64 -28.23 19.78
N ASP A 76 7.32 -28.40 19.86
CA ASP A 76 6.63 -28.45 21.16
C ASP A 76 5.18 -28.92 21.05
N ASP A 77 4.79 -29.74 22.02
CA ASP A 77 3.47 -30.34 22.25
C ASP A 77 3.11 -31.62 21.47
N ASP A 78 3.79 -32.72 21.80
CA ASP A 78 3.11 -34.00 22.09
C ASP A 78 4.00 -34.88 23.00
N LEU A 79 4.18 -34.46 24.26
CA LEU A 79 4.50 -35.41 25.34
C LEU A 79 3.23 -36.21 25.66
N VAL A 80 2.87 -37.16 24.80
CA VAL A 80 1.86 -38.18 25.10
C VAL A 80 2.42 -39.59 24.92
N HIS A 81 2.41 -40.27 26.07
CA HIS A 81 2.38 -41.70 26.32
C HIS A 81 2.29 -42.66 25.12
N GLU A 82 3.12 -43.71 25.16
CA GLU A 82 3.11 -44.86 24.25
C GLU A 82 1.69 -45.35 23.96
N GLY A 83 1.21 -45.13 22.73
CA GLY A 83 -0.09 -45.65 22.31
C GLY A 83 -0.76 -44.84 21.20
N SER A 84 -0.15 -44.81 20.02
CA SER A 84 -0.85 -44.57 18.74
C SER A 84 -1.70 -43.29 18.63
N VAL A 85 -1.07 -42.15 18.30
CA VAL A 85 -1.77 -41.00 17.72
C VAL A 85 -1.00 -40.54 16.48
N GLN A 86 -1.64 -40.56 15.32
CA GLN A 86 -1.09 -39.99 14.10
C GLN A 86 -0.90 -38.48 14.29
N PRO A 87 0.24 -37.90 13.89
CA PRO A 87 0.47 -36.47 14.05
C PRO A 87 -0.64 -35.73 13.31
N ARG A 88 -1.49 -35.02 14.07
CA ARG A 88 -2.48 -34.11 13.50
C ARG A 88 -1.68 -33.03 12.80
N ARG A 89 -1.55 -33.10 11.48
CA ARG A 89 -0.97 -32.01 10.68
C ARG A 89 -1.65 -30.72 11.10
N LEU A 90 -0.99 -29.91 11.93
CA LEU A 90 -1.51 -28.62 12.39
C LEU A 90 -1.94 -27.86 11.14
N ARG A 91 -3.07 -27.14 11.17
CA ARG A 91 -3.44 -26.30 10.03
C ARG A 91 -2.61 -25.01 10.11
N PRO A 92 -2.08 -24.48 9.00
CA PRO A 92 -1.40 -23.18 9.02
C PRO A 92 -2.33 -22.12 9.61
N LYS A 93 -1.84 -21.35 10.58
CA LYS A 93 -2.60 -20.25 11.17
C LYS A 93 -2.93 -19.22 10.09
N ARG A 94 -4.17 -18.77 10.03
CA ARG A 94 -4.64 -17.77 9.06
C ARG A 94 -5.01 -16.51 9.82
N TYR A 95 -4.40 -15.40 9.44
CA TYR A 95 -4.69 -14.10 10.03
C TYR A 95 -5.63 -13.33 9.09
N PRO A 96 -6.82 -12.90 9.55
CA PRO A 96 -7.66 -12.00 8.79
C PRO A 96 -6.89 -10.73 8.43
N ILE A 97 -7.03 -10.25 7.20
CA ILE A 97 -6.49 -8.96 6.78
C ILE A 97 -7.61 -8.01 6.41
N LEU A 98 -7.50 -6.78 6.90
CA LEU A 98 -8.32 -5.64 6.54
C LEU A 98 -7.44 -4.61 5.85
N VAL A 99 -7.87 -4.14 4.68
CA VAL A 99 -7.14 -3.13 3.91
C VAL A 99 -8.03 -1.93 3.67
N GLN A 100 -7.52 -0.74 4.00
CA GLN A 100 -8.12 0.53 3.61
C GLN A 100 -7.23 1.23 2.58
N CYS A 101 -7.82 1.72 1.50
CA CYS A 101 -7.19 2.37 0.38
C CYS A 101 -7.63 3.84 0.32
N LYS A 102 -6.68 4.77 0.16
CA LYS A 102 -6.98 6.19 -0.06
C LYS A 102 -6.18 6.75 -1.23
N ALA A 103 -6.92 7.04 -2.31
CA ALA A 103 -6.43 7.70 -3.52
C ALA A 103 -6.63 9.23 -3.45
N VAL A 104 -5.92 9.88 -2.53
CA VAL A 104 -5.97 11.34 -2.36
C VAL A 104 -4.65 11.98 -2.77
N SER A 105 -4.70 13.25 -3.19
CA SER A 105 -3.52 14.00 -3.66
C SER A 105 -2.52 14.37 -2.57
N LYS A 106 -2.97 14.44 -1.31
CA LYS A 106 -2.13 14.80 -0.15
C LYS A 106 -1.76 13.56 0.67
N PRO A 107 -0.63 13.57 1.38
CA PRO A 107 -0.30 12.52 2.34
C PRO A 107 -1.38 12.34 3.41
N LEU A 108 -1.61 11.09 3.81
CA LEU A 108 -2.62 10.73 4.81
C LEU A 108 -2.26 11.27 6.20
N GLN A 109 -3.29 11.73 6.90
CA GLN A 109 -3.17 12.40 8.20
C GLN A 109 -3.41 11.43 9.37
N PRO A 110 -3.00 11.78 10.60
CA PRO A 110 -3.22 10.94 11.78
C PRO A 110 -4.70 10.59 12.04
N SER A 111 -5.64 11.42 11.57
CA SER A 111 -7.07 11.14 11.68
C SER A 111 -7.49 9.87 10.93
N VAL A 112 -6.92 9.64 9.75
CA VAL A 112 -7.18 8.43 8.94
C VAL A 112 -6.67 7.20 9.67
N VAL A 113 -5.50 7.30 10.32
CA VAL A 113 -4.97 6.20 11.13
C VAL A 113 -5.90 5.90 12.30
N ARG A 114 -6.41 6.91 13.03
CA ARG A 114 -7.38 6.71 14.14
C ARG A 114 -8.67 6.02 13.68
N GLU A 115 -9.19 6.45 12.53
CA GLU A 115 -10.39 5.84 11.95
C GLU A 115 -10.14 4.36 11.65
N PHE A 116 -9.02 4.05 11.00
CA PHE A 116 -8.63 2.69 10.68
C PHE A 116 -8.34 1.84 11.94
N GLU A 117 -7.68 2.39 12.96
CA GLU A 117 -7.51 1.76 14.28
C GLU A 117 -8.86 1.37 14.89
N GLY A 118 -9.84 2.27 14.83
CA GLY A 118 -11.19 2.02 15.31
C GLY A 118 -11.82 0.80 14.65
N VAL A 119 -11.67 0.66 13.34
CA VAL A 119 -12.19 -0.50 12.61
C VAL A 119 -11.39 -1.77 12.93
N LEU A 120 -10.06 -1.70 12.92
CA LEU A 120 -9.18 -2.84 13.18
C LEU A 120 -9.39 -3.42 14.58
N SER A 121 -9.67 -2.56 15.57
CA SER A 121 -9.94 -3.00 16.95
C SER A 121 -11.16 -3.91 17.08
N THR A 122 -12.05 -3.92 16.09
CA THR A 122 -13.26 -4.77 16.06
C THR A 122 -13.02 -6.15 15.46
N GLU A 123 -11.82 -6.43 14.95
CA GLU A 123 -11.47 -7.70 14.31
C GLU A 123 -10.37 -8.42 15.12
N PRO A 124 -10.72 -9.34 16.04
CA PRO A 124 -9.76 -10.06 16.87
C PRO A 124 -8.73 -10.83 16.03
N GLY A 125 -7.44 -10.60 16.30
CA GLY A 125 -6.34 -11.24 15.55
C GLY A 125 -6.22 -10.76 14.10
N GLY A 126 -6.93 -9.70 13.71
CA GLY A 126 -6.84 -9.08 12.40
C GLY A 126 -5.55 -8.29 12.22
N LEU A 127 -5.03 -8.30 11.00
CA LEU A 127 -3.93 -7.45 10.57
C LEU A 127 -4.49 -6.32 9.70
N GLY A 128 -4.06 -5.10 9.97
CA GLY A 128 -4.46 -3.93 9.21
C GLY A 128 -3.40 -3.47 8.22
N ILE A 129 -3.79 -3.15 6.99
CA ILE A 129 -2.94 -2.46 6.02
C ILE A 129 -3.64 -1.17 5.58
N LEU A 130 -3.06 -0.02 5.89
CA LEU A 130 -3.50 1.27 5.36
C LEU A 130 -2.66 1.62 4.15
N VAL A 131 -3.31 1.88 3.01
CA VAL A 131 -2.68 2.09 1.71
C VAL A 131 -2.95 3.50 1.20
N GLY A 132 -1.91 4.30 1.03
CA GLY A 132 -2.00 5.70 0.60
C GLY A 132 -1.30 5.96 -0.73
N MET A 133 -2.00 6.60 -1.68
CA MET A 133 -1.44 6.88 -3.01
C MET A 133 -0.25 7.84 -2.97
N ASN A 134 -0.31 8.83 -2.07
CA ASN A 134 0.74 9.82 -1.85
C ASN A 134 1.40 9.68 -0.46
N GLY A 135 1.31 8.49 0.13
CA GLY A 135 1.94 8.17 1.42
C GLY A 135 1.27 8.82 2.62
N PHE A 136 2.07 9.07 3.66
CA PHE A 136 1.63 9.44 5.00
C PHE A 136 2.41 10.64 5.51
N THR A 137 1.81 11.48 6.35
CA THR A 137 2.59 12.47 7.10
C THR A 137 3.43 11.79 8.17
N GLU A 138 4.49 12.46 8.61
CA GLU A 138 5.32 11.97 9.72
C GLU A 138 4.48 11.73 10.99
N SER A 139 3.54 12.63 11.30
CA SER A 139 2.63 12.45 12.43
C SER A 139 1.73 11.22 12.28
N ALA A 140 1.31 10.89 11.06
CA ALA A 140 0.50 9.69 10.80
C ALA A 140 1.34 8.42 10.98
N ILE A 141 2.58 8.42 10.50
CA ILE A 141 3.54 7.32 10.71
C ILE A 141 3.82 7.12 12.20
N LYS A 142 4.17 8.20 12.93
CA LYS A 142 4.40 8.13 14.38
C LYS A 142 3.20 7.56 15.13
N ARG A 143 1.98 7.94 14.73
CA ARG A 143 0.75 7.37 15.31
C ARG A 143 0.62 5.87 15.01
N ALA A 144 0.76 5.45 13.76
CA ALA A 144 0.62 4.04 13.38
C ALA A 144 1.67 3.17 14.09
N LEU A 145 2.90 3.66 14.20
CA LEU A 145 3.98 2.97 14.92
C LEU A 145 3.73 2.86 16.43
N ALA A 146 3.03 3.83 17.01
CA ALA A 146 2.63 3.83 18.43
C ALA A 146 1.33 3.06 18.69
N SER A 147 0.67 2.53 17.66
CA SER A 147 -0.52 1.70 17.82
C SER A 147 -0.14 0.32 18.38
N GLU A 148 -0.95 -0.19 19.30
CA GLU A 148 -0.83 -1.57 19.82
C GLU A 148 -1.54 -2.59 18.91
N LEU A 149 -2.26 -2.13 17.87
CA LEU A 149 -2.92 -3.01 16.92
C LEU A 149 -1.97 -3.40 15.78
N PRO A 150 -1.98 -4.65 15.27
CA PRO A 150 -1.11 -5.09 14.17
C PRO A 150 -1.34 -4.31 12.88
N MET A 151 -0.50 -3.30 12.58
CA MET A 151 -0.71 -2.37 11.48
C MET A 151 0.50 -2.23 10.57
N ALA A 152 0.20 -2.16 9.28
CA ALA A 152 1.12 -1.79 8.22
C ALA A 152 0.67 -0.53 7.48
N LEU A 153 1.64 0.26 7.04
CA LEU A 153 1.48 1.40 6.15
C LEU A 153 2.12 1.06 4.80
N LEU A 154 1.37 1.23 3.73
CA LEU A 154 1.84 1.04 2.36
C LEU A 154 1.65 2.33 1.57
N ARG A 155 2.74 2.96 1.11
CA ARG A 155 2.63 3.91 0.01
C ARG A 155 2.62 3.13 -1.28
N LEU A 156 1.60 3.33 -2.11
CA LEU A 156 1.53 2.72 -3.44
C LEU A 156 1.25 3.81 -4.47
N GLY A 157 2.29 4.31 -5.13
CA GLY A 157 2.18 5.47 -6.02
C GLY A 157 1.26 5.25 -7.22
N LYS A 158 0.79 6.37 -7.82
CA LYS A 158 -0.11 6.41 -9.01
C LYS A 158 0.32 5.54 -10.19
N GLY A 159 1.61 5.18 -10.29
CA GLY A 159 2.14 4.28 -11.33
C GLY A 159 1.48 2.90 -11.38
N VAL A 160 0.75 2.49 -10.33
CA VAL A 160 -0.04 1.24 -10.35
C VAL A 160 -1.33 1.31 -11.15
N LEU A 161 -1.83 2.52 -11.47
CA LEU A 161 -3.10 2.71 -12.18
C LEU A 161 -3.00 2.54 -13.70
N GLY A 162 -1.81 2.26 -14.24
CA GLY A 162 -1.57 2.15 -15.69
C GLY A 162 -1.55 3.51 -16.40
N ARG A 163 -1.17 3.52 -17.70
CA ARG A 163 -1.04 4.76 -18.50
C ARG A 163 -2.37 5.43 -18.81
N ASP A 164 -3.46 4.67 -18.89
CA ASP A 164 -4.78 5.19 -19.26
C ASP A 164 -5.38 6.12 -18.19
N PHE A 165 -4.85 6.08 -16.96
CA PHE A 165 -5.30 6.89 -15.83
C PHE A 165 -4.57 8.23 -15.69
N TRP A 166 -3.46 8.44 -16.39
CA TRP A 166 -2.71 9.70 -16.39
C TRP A 166 -2.42 10.12 -17.83
N ALA A 167 -3.12 11.15 -18.32
CA ALA A 167 -2.66 11.85 -19.50
C ALA A 167 -1.41 12.66 -19.08
N PRO A 168 -0.26 12.50 -19.76
CA PRO A 168 0.85 13.42 -19.55
C PRO A 168 0.37 14.84 -19.85
N VAL A 169 0.67 15.79 -18.97
CA VAL A 169 0.63 17.20 -19.38
C VAL A 169 1.81 17.36 -20.35
N GLU A 170 1.57 17.84 -21.57
CA GLU A 170 2.64 18.04 -22.57
C GLU A 170 3.78 18.86 -21.95
N GLY A 171 4.97 18.25 -21.85
CA GLY A 171 6.17 18.88 -21.26
C GLY A 171 6.65 18.29 -19.93
N GLU A 172 5.90 17.39 -19.29
CA GLU A 172 6.40 16.65 -18.13
C GLU A 172 7.38 15.56 -18.60
N VAL A 173 8.66 15.72 -18.30
CA VAL A 173 9.66 14.67 -18.49
C VAL A 173 9.18 13.46 -17.70
N VAL A 174 8.82 12.37 -18.40
CA VAL A 174 8.52 11.07 -17.78
C VAL A 174 9.84 10.54 -17.21
N GLY A 175 10.26 11.11 -16.08
CA GLY A 175 11.27 10.54 -15.22
C GLY A 175 10.81 9.14 -14.84
N LYS A 176 11.77 8.26 -14.57
CA LYS A 176 11.56 6.91 -14.03
C LYS A 176 10.79 6.93 -12.69
N GLU A 177 9.52 7.29 -12.69
CA GLU A 177 8.57 7.04 -11.59
C GLU A 177 7.99 5.62 -11.73
N GLU A 178 8.84 4.65 -12.08
CA GLU A 178 8.48 3.24 -12.01
C GLU A 178 8.18 2.89 -10.55
N LYS A 179 6.91 2.57 -10.29
CA LYS A 179 6.41 1.83 -9.12
C LYS A 179 7.09 2.19 -7.81
N THR A 180 7.00 3.45 -7.40
CA THR A 180 7.47 3.82 -6.05
C THR A 180 6.46 3.34 -5.02
N TRP A 181 6.84 2.27 -4.31
CA TRP A 181 6.13 1.80 -3.14
C TRP A 181 7.09 1.67 -1.96
N ASP A 182 6.58 1.89 -0.76
CA ASP A 182 7.28 1.63 0.50
C ASP A 182 6.28 1.04 1.49
N PHE A 183 6.78 0.17 2.34
CA PHE A 183 5.98 -0.61 3.27
C PHE A 183 6.65 -0.59 4.63
N GLY A 184 5.91 -0.18 5.65
CA GLY A 184 6.35 -0.15 7.03
C GLY A 184 5.33 -0.83 7.92
N VAL A 185 5.80 -1.44 9.01
CA VAL A 185 4.91 -2.05 10.01
C VAL A 185 5.29 -1.61 11.41
N ASN A 186 4.33 -1.63 12.33
CA ASN A 186 4.57 -1.38 13.74
C ASN A 186 5.05 -2.61 14.51
N LYS A 187 5.34 -2.44 15.80
CA LYS A 187 5.83 -3.49 16.70
C LYS A 187 4.84 -4.66 16.79
N ALA A 188 3.57 -4.38 17.04
CA ALA A 188 2.52 -5.39 17.19
C ALA A 188 2.38 -6.31 15.95
N MET A 189 2.50 -5.74 14.74
CA MET A 189 2.48 -6.53 13.50
C MET A 189 3.67 -7.50 13.41
N ARG A 190 4.87 -7.06 13.79
CA ARG A 190 6.07 -7.92 13.78
C ARG A 190 5.96 -9.04 14.80
N GLU A 191 5.47 -8.73 15.99
CA GLU A 191 5.29 -9.73 17.06
C GLU A 191 4.25 -10.78 16.68
N LEU A 192 3.18 -10.39 15.97
CA LEU A 192 2.10 -11.31 15.61
C LEU A 192 2.45 -12.22 14.41
N VAL A 193 3.14 -11.67 13.41
CA VAL A 193 3.48 -12.41 12.18
C VAL A 193 4.86 -13.08 12.29
N GLY A 194 5.70 -12.67 13.24
CA GLY A 194 7.08 -13.12 13.38
C GLY A 194 8.03 -12.43 12.40
N GLU A 195 9.30 -12.83 12.43
CA GLU A 195 10.33 -12.37 11.48
C GLU A 195 10.23 -13.09 10.11
N ASP A 196 9.41 -14.15 10.02
CA ASP A 196 9.34 -15.05 8.86
C ASP A 196 8.34 -14.64 7.76
N ALA A 197 8.02 -13.36 7.70
CA ALA A 197 7.57 -12.75 6.45
C ALA A 197 8.78 -12.57 5.52
N ARG A 198 9.47 -13.66 5.14
CA ARG A 198 10.51 -13.74 4.10
C ARG A 198 11.65 -12.70 4.17
N GLY A 199 11.98 -12.15 5.36
CA GLY A 199 12.98 -11.06 5.49
C GLY A 199 12.54 -9.68 4.99
N TRP A 200 11.23 -9.43 4.79
CA TRP A 200 10.71 -8.22 4.15
C TRP A 200 10.64 -6.98 5.04
N LEU A 201 10.74 -7.15 6.36
CA LEU A 201 10.55 -6.05 7.32
C LEU A 201 11.60 -4.92 7.20
N ILE A 202 12.66 -5.09 6.39
CA ILE A 202 13.75 -4.12 6.22
C ILE A 202 14.19 -3.98 4.74
N GLY A 203 13.36 -4.34 3.76
CA GLY A 203 13.77 -4.37 2.34
C GLY A 203 13.23 -3.27 1.43
N GLY A 204 12.13 -2.59 1.80
CA GLY A 204 11.48 -1.60 0.96
C GLY A 204 11.95 -0.18 1.27
N VAL A 205 13.11 0.22 0.73
CA VAL A 205 13.67 1.57 0.81
C VAL A 205 13.58 2.17 2.22
N ARG A 206 14.64 1.97 2.99
CA ARG A 206 14.96 2.73 4.20
C ARG A 206 15.24 4.19 3.81
N ARG A 207 14.27 4.92 3.25
CA ARG A 207 14.27 6.37 3.35
C ARG A 207 13.96 6.65 4.80
N LYS A 208 15.05 6.93 5.52
CA LYS A 208 15.12 7.50 6.86
C LYS A 208 13.99 8.54 6.97
N TRP A 209 12.82 8.13 7.46
CA TRP A 209 11.73 9.05 7.71
C TRP A 209 12.12 9.78 8.98
N GLY A 210 12.71 10.97 8.82
CA GLY A 210 13.36 11.73 9.88
C GLY A 210 14.89 11.61 9.87
N LYS A 211 15.54 12.40 9.00
CA LYS A 211 16.80 13.13 9.21
C LYS A 211 17.09 13.90 7.90
N GLU A 212 16.32 14.96 7.67
CA GLU A 212 16.97 16.22 7.33
C GLU A 212 17.50 16.76 8.67
N ASP A 213 18.66 17.40 8.65
CA ASP A 213 19.48 17.85 9.79
C ASP A 213 20.61 16.87 10.17
N GLU A 214 21.83 17.43 10.17
CA GLU A 214 23.17 16.84 10.32
C GLU A 214 23.82 16.30 9.03
N GLU A 215 24.20 17.21 8.13
CA GLU A 215 25.58 17.30 7.59
C GLU A 215 25.77 18.65 6.84
N THR A 216 25.67 19.75 7.58
CA THR A 216 26.44 20.96 7.29
C THR A 216 27.46 21.06 8.41
N ASP A 217 28.60 20.42 8.22
CA ASP A 217 29.90 20.86 8.72
C ASP A 217 30.97 20.01 8.03
N GLU A 218 32.11 20.66 7.74
CA GLU A 218 33.35 20.09 7.18
C GLU A 218 33.46 19.98 5.65
N VAL A 219 33.32 21.12 4.93
CA VAL A 219 34.20 21.42 3.78
C VAL A 219 34.70 22.86 3.85
N GLU A 220 35.46 23.17 4.89
CA GLU A 220 36.62 24.06 4.83
C GLU A 220 37.68 23.31 5.63
N VAL A 221 38.76 22.80 5.03
CA VAL A 221 40.02 23.53 4.83
C VAL A 221 40.86 22.78 3.79
N GLU A 222 41.71 23.54 3.10
CA GLU A 222 42.89 23.12 2.34
C GLU A 222 42.78 23.03 0.81
N LYS A 223 42.61 24.21 0.19
CA LYS A 223 43.38 24.55 -1.02
C LYS A 223 44.16 25.84 -0.79
N GLY A 224 45.43 25.67 -0.46
CA GLY A 224 46.56 26.44 -0.99
C GLY A 224 46.54 27.95 -0.83
N ARG A 225 47.35 28.43 0.11
CA ARG A 225 48.44 29.37 -0.22
C ARG A 225 49.53 29.35 0.83
#